data_AF-A0A934N8S3-F1
#
_entry.id   AF-A0A934N8S3-F1
#
_cell.length_a   1.000
_cell.length_b   1.000
_cell.length_c   1.000
_cell.angle_alpha   90.00
_cell.angle_beta   90.00
_cell.angle_gamma   90.00
#
_symmetry.space_group_name_H-M   'P 1'
#
loop_
_entity.id
_entity.type
_entity.pdbx_description
1 polymer ?
#
loop_
_entity_poly.entity_id
_entity_poly.type
_entity_poly.pdbx_seq_one_letter_code
_entity_poly.pdbx_strand_id
1 'polypeptide(L)'
;MKTCISLFLALLVTGLGAPAQAPVARPAAAQDLEQELSRLDQELTADQARLDELNNQVEKARGDVDVMDHKLMADQSREAELDKEVKALARTQYERPALTVSSVLEATTIQQLISNLAQARLVSHRQQAVQLEARKLRRQDQQIRGQQAQKLVEVRTAKDQAADVVTTTLNMRNQINDQVLAGRAALVSQQAQATQAGASAAILARQGPLGAPVQTEPPGANHFAYGYCTWYVANRRYIPWMGNAIEWWPNAQPYGYAEGALPAVGAVMVTRESPIGHVAYVESVNGDGSWTVSEMNYSGWNVVDRRTIHPGGVPLVGFIYGKA
;
A
#
# COMPACT_ATOMS: atom_id res chain seq x y z
N MET A 1 7.91 2.21 -16.29
CA MET A 1 7.14 2.35 -15.03
C MET A 1 5.82 3.10 -15.21
N LYS A 2 5.74 4.14 -16.07
CA LYS A 2 4.49 4.83 -16.45
C LYS A 2 3.33 3.90 -16.88
N THR A 3 3.63 2.79 -17.54
CA THR A 3 2.62 1.83 -18.03
C THR A 3 1.98 0.94 -16.96
N CYS A 4 2.58 0.77 -15.78
CA CYS A 4 2.04 -0.13 -14.75
C CYS A 4 1.03 0.56 -13.82
N ILE A 5 1.19 1.87 -13.59
CA ILE A 5 0.34 2.64 -12.66
C ILE A 5 -0.99 3.00 -13.33
N SER A 6 -0.97 3.40 -14.60
CA SER A 6 -2.20 3.73 -15.35
C SER A 6 -3.12 2.52 -15.59
N LEU A 7 -2.57 1.31 -15.67
CA LEU A 7 -3.35 0.08 -15.89
C LEU A 7 -4.02 -0.44 -14.60
N PHE A 8 -3.43 -0.16 -13.43
CA PHE A 8 -3.92 -0.69 -12.14
C PHE A 8 -5.10 0.09 -11.56
N LEU A 9 -5.25 1.37 -11.92
CA LEU A 9 -6.38 2.22 -11.49
C LEU A 9 -7.54 2.27 -12.48
N ALA A 10 -7.32 1.98 -13.76
CA ALA A 10 -8.42 1.82 -14.72
C ALA A 10 -9.39 0.70 -14.28
N LEU A 11 -8.89 -0.34 -13.62
CA LEU A 11 -9.71 -1.42 -13.03
C LEU A 11 -10.54 -0.99 -11.81
N LEU A 12 -10.21 0.13 -11.16
CA LEU A 12 -10.97 0.66 -10.02
C LEU A 12 -12.13 1.56 -10.49
N VAL A 13 -12.06 2.07 -11.72
CA VAL A 13 -13.09 2.93 -12.33
C VAL A 13 -14.08 2.13 -13.20
N THR A 14 -13.66 0.97 -13.74
CA THR A 14 -14.56 0.10 -14.52
C THR A 14 -15.30 -0.91 -13.63
N GLY A 15 -16.22 -0.39 -12.81
CA GLY A 15 -17.31 -1.18 -12.26
C GLY A 15 -18.14 -1.79 -13.39
N LEU A 16 -18.29 -3.11 -13.35
CA LEU A 16 -19.10 -3.99 -14.20
C LEU A 16 -20.45 -3.38 -14.63
N GLY A 17 -20.81 -3.63 -15.89
CA GLY A 17 -22.02 -3.11 -16.53
C GLY A 17 -23.32 -3.36 -15.76
N ALA A 18 -24.06 -2.28 -15.59
CA ALA A 18 -25.50 -2.26 -15.34
C ALA A 18 -26.14 -1.21 -16.29
N PRO A 19 -27.36 -1.44 -16.82
CA PRO A 19 -27.89 -0.64 -17.91
C PRO A 19 -28.39 0.73 -17.43
N ALA A 20 -28.02 1.74 -18.21
CA ALA A 20 -28.64 3.06 -18.39
C ALA A 20 -29.49 3.61 -17.22
N GLN A 21 -28.86 4.39 -16.34
CA GLN A 21 -29.56 5.43 -15.57
C GLN A 21 -28.82 6.78 -15.76
N ALA A 22 -29.62 7.85 -15.72
CA ALA A 22 -29.35 9.28 -15.96
C ALA A 22 -27.96 9.80 -15.51
N PRO A 23 -27.45 10.93 -16.03
CA PRO A 23 -26.10 11.42 -15.75
C PRO A 23 -25.97 11.77 -14.26
N VAL A 24 -25.55 10.80 -13.47
CA VAL A 24 -25.13 11.01 -12.10
C VAL A 24 -23.88 11.89 -12.20
N ALA A 25 -23.98 13.12 -11.67
CA ALA A 25 -22.82 13.99 -11.53
C ALA A 25 -21.66 13.16 -10.98
N ARG A 26 -20.51 13.17 -11.68
CA ARG A 26 -19.33 12.42 -11.24
C ARG A 26 -19.09 12.75 -9.77
N PRO A 27 -19.05 11.76 -8.86
CA PRO A 27 -18.88 12.04 -7.44
C PRO A 27 -17.56 12.81 -7.26
N ALA A 28 -17.57 13.88 -6.45
CA ALA A 28 -16.40 14.76 -6.24
C ALA A 28 -15.11 13.97 -5.93
N ALA A 29 -15.22 12.82 -5.26
CA ALA A 29 -14.14 11.89 -4.98
C ALA A 29 -13.40 11.36 -6.23
N ALA A 30 -14.05 11.28 -7.39
CA ALA A 30 -13.41 10.86 -8.64
C ALA A 30 -12.60 11.99 -9.30
N GLN A 31 -13.00 13.26 -9.10
CA GLN A 31 -12.25 14.42 -9.60
C GLN A 31 -11.01 14.68 -8.74
N ASP A 32 -11.09 14.48 -7.43
CA ASP A 32 -9.96 14.63 -6.50
C ASP A 32 -8.87 13.59 -6.77
N LEU A 33 -9.25 12.32 -7.01
CA LEU A 33 -8.30 11.25 -7.35
C LEU A 33 -7.57 11.51 -8.68
N GLU A 34 -8.29 12.07 -9.67
CA GLU A 34 -7.74 12.37 -10.99
C GLU A 34 -6.75 13.55 -10.94
N GLN A 35 -7.03 14.56 -10.10
CA GLN A 35 -6.09 15.65 -9.81
C GLN A 35 -4.83 15.16 -9.08
N GLU A 36 -4.98 14.27 -8.10
CA GLU A 36 -3.87 13.70 -7.33
C GLU A 36 -2.97 12.82 -8.19
N LEU A 37 -3.55 12.02 -9.09
CA LEU A 37 -2.81 11.25 -10.11
C LEU A 37 -2.03 12.14 -11.07
N SER A 38 -2.63 13.23 -11.55
CA SER A 38 -1.96 14.17 -12.44
C SER A 38 -0.77 14.84 -11.77
N ARG A 39 -0.93 15.23 -10.50
CA ARG A 39 0.15 15.78 -9.68
C ARG A 39 1.31 14.78 -9.52
N LEU A 40 0.99 13.52 -9.22
CA LEU A 40 1.99 12.46 -9.04
C LEU A 40 2.78 12.16 -10.32
N ASP A 41 2.13 12.17 -11.49
CA ASP A 41 2.84 11.97 -12.77
C ASP A 41 3.75 13.16 -13.11
N GLN A 42 3.32 14.38 -12.77
CA GLN A 42 4.16 15.57 -12.90
C GLN A 42 5.39 15.48 -11.98
N GLU A 43 5.21 15.08 -10.73
CA GLU A 43 6.27 14.97 -9.73
C GLU A 43 7.29 13.88 -10.12
N LEU A 44 6.83 12.69 -10.55
CA LEU A 44 7.71 11.63 -11.05
C LEU A 44 8.49 12.05 -12.32
N THR A 45 7.84 12.82 -13.20
CA THR A 45 8.50 13.35 -14.40
C THR A 45 9.55 14.40 -14.04
N ALA A 46 9.27 15.25 -13.05
CA ALA A 46 10.23 16.23 -12.53
C ALA A 46 11.42 15.54 -11.84
N ASP A 47 11.19 14.51 -11.03
CA ASP A 47 12.23 13.72 -10.38
C ASP A 47 13.14 13.04 -11.40
N GLN A 48 12.57 12.46 -12.46
CA GLN A 48 13.35 11.85 -13.54
C GLN A 48 14.23 12.89 -14.25
N ALA A 49 13.67 14.05 -14.61
CA ALA A 49 14.43 15.12 -15.25
C ALA A 49 15.55 15.64 -14.33
N ARG A 50 15.30 15.70 -13.02
CA ARG A 50 16.30 16.10 -12.02
C ARG A 50 17.43 15.09 -11.91
N LEU A 51 17.14 13.79 -11.93
CA LEU A 51 18.17 12.74 -11.93
C LEU A 51 19.03 12.79 -13.20
N ASP A 52 18.42 13.02 -14.36
CA ASP A 52 19.15 13.15 -15.62
C ASP A 52 20.10 14.36 -15.60
N GLU A 53 19.63 15.50 -15.07
CA GLU A 53 20.46 16.70 -14.89
C GLU A 53 21.62 16.45 -13.92
N LEU A 54 21.36 15.84 -12.75
CA LEU A 54 22.41 15.51 -11.77
C LEU A 54 23.44 14.54 -12.36
N ASN A 55 23.00 13.57 -13.16
CA ASN A 55 23.91 12.64 -13.84
C ASN A 55 24.78 13.38 -14.87
N ASN A 56 24.20 14.27 -15.68
CA ASN A 56 24.95 15.09 -16.63
C ASN A 56 25.98 15.99 -15.94
N GLN A 57 25.63 16.56 -14.77
CA GLN A 57 26.56 17.35 -13.96
C GLN A 57 27.74 16.51 -13.46
N VAL A 58 27.49 15.29 -12.98
CA VAL A 58 28.54 14.38 -12.53
C VAL A 58 29.48 13.98 -13.67
N GLU A 59 28.92 13.65 -14.84
CA GLU A 59 29.73 13.27 -16.01
C GLU A 59 30.57 14.44 -16.52
N LYS A 60 30.02 15.65 -16.55
CA LYS A 60 30.78 16.86 -16.88
C LYS A 60 31.91 17.11 -15.88
N ALA A 61 31.62 17.03 -14.58
CA ALA A 61 32.63 17.25 -13.55
C ALA A 61 33.75 16.19 -13.58
N ARG A 62 33.41 14.93 -13.91
CA ARG A 62 34.40 13.87 -14.17
C ARG A 62 35.29 14.21 -15.36
N GLY A 63 34.70 14.61 -16.49
CA GLY A 63 35.45 15.02 -17.67
C GLY A 63 36.39 16.21 -17.39
N ASP A 64 35.93 17.19 -16.61
CA ASP A 64 36.78 18.32 -16.17
C ASP A 64 37.97 17.83 -15.32
N VAL A 65 37.75 16.86 -14.42
CA VAL A 65 38.81 16.24 -13.60
C VAL A 65 39.82 15.48 -14.46
N ASP A 66 39.37 14.72 -15.45
CA ASP A 66 40.25 13.98 -16.36
C ASP A 66 41.15 14.94 -17.16
N VAL A 67 40.59 16.05 -17.66
CA VAL A 67 41.37 17.10 -18.34
C VAL A 67 42.39 17.73 -17.39
N MET A 68 42.01 17.97 -16.14
CA MET A 68 42.91 18.48 -15.11
C MET A 68 44.04 17.49 -14.78
N ASP A 69 43.74 16.19 -14.70
CA ASP A 69 44.74 15.14 -14.48
C ASP A 69 45.74 15.07 -15.64
N HIS A 70 45.28 15.14 -16.89
CA HIS A 70 46.18 15.20 -18.05
C HIS A 70 47.11 16.42 -18.01
N LYS A 71 46.61 17.59 -17.61
CA LYS A 71 47.44 18.79 -17.44
C LYS A 71 48.47 18.60 -16.33
N LEU A 72 48.05 18.08 -15.18
CA LEU A 72 48.93 17.82 -14.05
C LEU A 72 50.04 16.82 -14.41
N MET A 73 49.73 15.79 -15.19
CA MET A 73 50.74 14.83 -15.67
C MET A 73 51.73 15.48 -16.65
N ALA A 74 51.25 16.37 -17.52
CA ALA A 74 52.11 17.14 -18.42
C ALA A 74 53.03 18.09 -17.64
N ASP A 75 52.49 18.79 -16.65
CA ASP A 75 53.22 19.72 -15.77
C ASP A 75 54.26 18.95 -14.93
N GLN A 76 53.92 17.76 -14.39
CA GLN A 76 54.89 16.89 -13.69
C GLN A 76 56.03 16.40 -14.59
N SER A 77 55.72 16.03 -15.85
CA SER A 77 56.74 15.64 -16.83
C SER A 77 57.69 16.79 -17.14
N ARG A 78 57.13 18.00 -17.32
CA ARG A 78 57.91 19.22 -17.55
C ARG A 78 58.77 19.58 -16.33
N GLU A 79 58.26 19.45 -15.11
CA GLU A 79 59.05 19.67 -13.90
C GLU A 79 60.24 18.70 -13.81
N ALA A 80 60.04 17.43 -14.15
CA ALA A 80 61.11 16.44 -14.17
C ALA A 80 62.18 16.75 -15.24
N GLU A 81 61.78 17.32 -16.39
CA GLU A 81 62.71 17.79 -17.41
C GLU A 81 63.49 19.03 -16.95
N LEU A 82 62.81 20.00 -16.32
CA LEU A 82 63.46 21.17 -15.75
C LEU A 82 64.46 20.79 -14.65
N ASP A 83 64.16 19.80 -13.80
CA ASP A 83 65.12 19.29 -12.80
C ASP A 83 66.38 18.68 -13.43
N LYS A 84 66.23 17.94 -14.54
CA LYS A 84 67.37 17.45 -15.34
C LYS A 84 68.18 18.61 -15.90
N GLU A 85 67.54 19.65 -16.45
CA GLU A 85 68.23 20.85 -16.93
C GLU A 85 69.00 21.56 -15.81
N VAL A 86 68.39 21.76 -14.63
CA VAL A 86 69.08 22.35 -13.47
C VAL A 86 70.31 21.54 -13.07
N LYS A 87 70.20 20.21 -13.00
CA LYS A 87 71.32 19.33 -12.68
C LYS A 87 72.43 19.38 -13.73
N ALA A 88 72.08 19.45 -15.01
CA ALA A 88 73.05 19.59 -16.10
C ALA A 88 73.77 20.95 -16.05
N LEU A 89 73.03 22.03 -15.80
CA LEU A 89 73.60 23.38 -15.61
C LEU A 89 74.53 23.43 -14.39
N ALA A 90 74.15 22.81 -13.27
CA ALA A 90 74.97 22.74 -12.06
C ALA A 90 76.28 21.96 -12.30
N ARG A 91 76.24 20.85 -13.05
CA ARG A 91 77.46 20.13 -13.47
C ARG A 91 78.35 20.99 -14.36
N THR A 92 77.77 21.67 -15.34
CA THR A 92 78.51 22.58 -16.24
C THR A 92 79.18 23.72 -15.47
N GLN A 93 78.54 24.20 -14.40
CA GLN A 93 79.10 25.21 -13.50
C GLN A 93 80.23 24.65 -12.62
N TYR A 94 80.15 23.39 -12.19
CA TYR A 94 81.18 22.74 -11.35
C TYR A 94 82.41 22.28 -12.15
N GLU A 95 82.21 21.77 -13.37
CA GLU A 95 83.29 21.33 -14.27
C GLU A 95 84.10 22.49 -14.85
N ARG A 96 83.63 23.74 -14.70
CA ARG A 96 84.34 24.95 -15.10
C ARG A 96 84.89 25.63 -13.85
N PRO A 97 86.20 25.93 -13.77
CA PRO A 97 86.71 26.71 -12.66
C PRO A 97 85.95 28.04 -12.62
N ALA A 98 85.41 28.37 -11.45
CA ALA A 98 84.92 29.72 -11.20
C ALA A 98 86.01 30.72 -11.61
N LEU A 99 85.65 31.89 -12.11
CA LEU A 99 86.61 32.98 -12.35
C LEU A 99 87.33 33.29 -11.04
N THR A 100 88.48 32.68 -10.85
CA THR A 100 89.40 32.87 -9.73
C THR A 100 90.55 33.73 -10.21
N VAL A 101 91.21 34.43 -9.29
CA VAL A 101 92.40 35.23 -9.61
C VAL A 101 93.45 34.39 -10.34
N SER A 102 93.62 33.10 -9.99
CA SER A 102 94.52 32.17 -10.69
C SER A 102 94.09 31.91 -12.14
N SER A 103 92.80 31.63 -12.38
CA SER A 103 92.28 31.42 -13.75
C SER A 103 92.34 32.67 -14.64
N VAL A 104 92.38 33.86 -14.03
CA VAL A 104 92.58 35.14 -14.73
C VAL A 104 94.04 35.33 -15.10
N LEU A 105 94.96 34.91 -14.23
CA LEU A 105 96.41 34.97 -14.45
C LEU A 105 96.90 33.89 -15.44
N GLU A 106 96.22 32.75 -15.53
CA GLU A 106 96.51 31.64 -16.47
C GLU A 106 95.94 31.87 -17.88
N ALA A 107 95.04 32.84 -18.06
CA ALA A 107 94.45 33.14 -19.36
C ALA A 107 95.49 33.76 -20.30
N THR A 108 95.75 33.11 -21.44
CA THR A 108 96.77 33.56 -22.40
C THR A 108 96.28 34.68 -23.32
N THR A 109 94.98 34.95 -23.37
CA THR A 109 94.39 36.05 -24.15
C THR A 109 93.19 36.71 -23.47
N ILE A 110 92.98 38.01 -23.71
CA ILE A 110 91.78 38.76 -23.25
C ILE A 110 90.50 38.16 -23.83
N GLN A 111 90.55 37.66 -25.08
CA GLN A 111 89.42 37.00 -25.73
C GLN A 111 88.91 35.78 -24.95
N GLN A 112 89.80 34.98 -24.36
CA GLN A 112 89.43 33.84 -23.51
C GLN A 112 88.69 34.28 -22.24
N LEU A 113 89.13 35.36 -21.60
CA LEU A 113 88.47 35.90 -20.40
C LEU A 113 87.05 36.39 -20.68
N ILE A 114 86.86 37.13 -21.78
CA ILE A 114 85.55 37.64 -22.20
C ILE A 114 84.59 36.47 -22.51
N SER A 115 85.08 35.45 -23.22
CA SER A 115 84.30 34.25 -23.55
C SER A 115 83.85 33.49 -22.30
N ASN A 116 84.76 33.28 -21.34
CA ASN A 116 84.46 32.59 -20.08
C ASN A 116 83.44 33.36 -19.24
N LEU A 117 83.56 34.69 -19.15
CA LEU A 117 82.61 35.54 -18.41
C LEU A 117 81.22 35.56 -19.08
N ALA A 118 81.17 35.66 -20.41
CA ALA A 118 79.90 35.65 -21.15
C ALA A 118 79.13 34.34 -20.94
N GLN A 119 79.83 33.21 -20.98
CA GLN A 119 79.24 31.89 -20.75
C GLN A 119 78.79 31.68 -19.30
N ALA A 120 79.57 32.14 -18.31
CA ALA A 120 79.18 32.08 -16.90
C ALA A 120 77.90 32.86 -16.60
N ARG A 121 77.76 34.07 -17.17
CA ARG A 121 76.52 34.87 -17.06
C ARG A 121 75.34 34.20 -17.74
N LEU A 122 75.56 33.60 -18.91
CA LEU A 122 74.51 32.87 -19.63
C LEU A 122 73.98 31.69 -18.81
N VAL A 123 74.87 30.88 -18.22
CA VAL A 123 74.49 29.75 -17.35
C VAL A 123 73.70 30.24 -16.13
N SER A 124 74.17 31.28 -15.45
CA SER A 124 73.47 31.87 -14.29
C SER A 124 72.08 32.39 -14.65
N HIS A 125 71.94 33.10 -15.79
CA HIS A 125 70.65 33.61 -16.24
C HIS A 125 69.68 32.47 -16.59
N ARG A 126 70.18 31.43 -17.28
CA ARG A 126 69.37 30.26 -17.62
C ARG A 126 68.93 29.49 -16.36
N GLN A 127 69.80 29.36 -15.37
CA GLN A 127 69.46 28.74 -14.09
C GLN A 127 68.32 29.48 -13.37
N GLN A 128 68.35 30.82 -13.35
CA GLN A 128 67.28 31.63 -12.77
C GLN A 128 65.97 31.46 -13.54
N ALA A 129 66.02 31.45 -14.88
CA ALA A 129 64.84 31.27 -15.73
C ALA A 129 64.16 29.91 -15.47
N VAL A 130 64.94 28.82 -15.44
CA VAL A 130 64.43 27.46 -15.18
C VAL A 130 63.82 27.35 -13.78
N GLN A 131 64.46 27.95 -12.76
CA GLN A 131 63.90 27.97 -11.40
C GLN A 131 62.59 28.75 -11.31
N LEU A 132 62.45 29.85 -12.06
CA LEU A 132 61.22 30.63 -12.11
C LEU A 132 60.09 29.83 -12.79
N GLU A 133 60.40 29.15 -13.89
CA GLU A 133 59.46 28.29 -14.61
C GLU A 133 58.95 27.16 -13.70
N ALA A 134 59.84 26.46 -13.00
CA ALA A 134 59.46 25.41 -12.05
C ALA A 134 58.56 25.94 -10.92
N ARG A 135 58.83 27.13 -10.37
CA ARG A 135 57.97 27.77 -9.37
C ARG A 135 56.59 28.11 -9.91
N LYS A 136 56.51 28.59 -11.16
CA LYS A 136 55.23 28.92 -11.81
C LYS A 136 54.40 27.65 -11.99
N LEU A 137 55.03 26.58 -12.47
CA LEU A 137 54.40 25.28 -12.69
C LEU A 137 53.81 24.71 -11.40
N ARG A 138 54.58 24.70 -10.30
CA ARG A 138 54.10 24.26 -8.98
C ARG A 138 52.90 25.06 -8.47
N ARG A 139 52.85 26.37 -8.72
CA ARG A 139 51.67 27.19 -8.34
C ARG A 139 50.45 26.82 -9.18
N GLN A 140 50.65 26.58 -10.48
CA GLN A 140 49.59 26.14 -11.38
C GLN A 140 49.06 24.76 -10.96
N ASP A 141 49.92 23.81 -10.63
CA ASP A 141 49.54 22.50 -10.11
C ASP A 141 48.72 22.60 -8.82
N GLN A 142 49.13 23.47 -7.89
CA GLN A 142 48.36 23.71 -6.66
C GLN A 142 46.96 24.28 -6.96
N GLN A 143 46.83 25.17 -7.95
CA GLN A 143 45.54 25.71 -8.38
C GLN A 143 44.67 24.63 -9.03
N ILE A 144 45.24 23.81 -9.93
CA ILE A 144 44.53 22.70 -10.58
C ILE A 144 44.03 21.70 -9.52
N ARG A 145 44.88 21.31 -8.57
CA ARG A 145 44.47 20.41 -7.47
C ARG A 145 43.37 21.02 -6.60
N GLY A 146 43.40 22.34 -6.37
CA GLY A 146 42.33 23.07 -5.71
C GLY A 146 41.01 23.01 -6.48
N GLN A 147 41.05 23.19 -7.80
CA GLN A 147 39.89 23.07 -8.68
C GLN A 147 39.36 21.64 -8.73
N GLN A 148 40.23 20.63 -8.78
CA GLN A 148 39.84 19.22 -8.70
C GLN A 148 39.12 18.90 -7.39
N ALA A 149 39.62 19.39 -6.25
CA ALA A 149 38.96 19.21 -4.96
C ALA A 149 37.56 19.83 -4.95
N GLN A 150 37.38 21.01 -5.56
CA GLN A 150 36.06 21.64 -5.72
C GLN A 150 35.13 20.80 -6.59
N LYS A 151 35.61 20.28 -7.73
CA LYS A 151 34.82 19.38 -8.61
C LYS A 151 34.41 18.08 -7.92
N LEU A 152 35.26 17.51 -7.07
CA LEU A 152 34.91 16.32 -6.29
C LEU A 152 33.80 16.61 -5.26
N VAL A 153 33.79 17.81 -4.66
CA VAL A 153 32.71 18.24 -3.77
C VAL A 153 31.40 18.44 -4.55
N GLU A 154 31.45 19.04 -5.74
CA GLU A 154 30.29 19.15 -6.64
C GLU A 154 29.71 17.76 -6.96
N VAL A 155 30.55 16.80 -7.36
CA VAL A 155 30.12 15.41 -7.65
C VAL A 155 29.51 14.75 -6.43
N ARG A 156 30.11 14.91 -5.25
CA ARG A 156 29.57 14.35 -4.01
C ARG A 156 28.19 14.94 -3.69
N THR A 157 28.06 16.25 -3.80
CA THR A 157 26.81 16.96 -3.53
C THR A 157 25.72 16.53 -4.52
N ALA A 158 26.03 16.43 -5.81
CA ALA A 158 25.09 15.96 -6.82
C ALA A 158 24.63 14.51 -6.56
N LYS A 159 25.54 13.64 -6.12
CA LYS A 159 25.21 12.26 -5.72
C LYS A 159 24.31 12.21 -4.48
N ASP A 160 24.59 13.02 -3.47
CA ASP A 160 23.78 13.11 -2.25
C ASP A 160 22.36 13.60 -2.60
N GLN A 161 22.24 14.60 -3.49
CA GLN A 161 20.94 15.07 -4.01
C GLN A 161 20.21 13.99 -4.81
N ALA A 162 20.92 13.20 -5.62
CA ALA A 162 20.30 12.10 -6.36
C ALA A 162 19.76 11.01 -5.42
N ALA A 163 20.49 10.69 -4.35
CA ALA A 163 20.05 9.75 -3.33
C ALA A 163 18.79 10.24 -2.59
N ASP A 164 18.71 11.55 -2.30
CA ASP A 164 17.54 12.19 -1.69
C ASP A 164 16.30 12.12 -2.59
N VAL A 165 16.46 12.41 -3.89
CA VAL A 165 15.38 12.25 -4.88
C VAL A 165 14.87 10.82 -4.90
N VAL A 166 15.77 9.83 -5.04
CA VAL A 166 15.38 8.40 -5.04
C VAL A 166 14.63 8.01 -3.77
N THR A 167 15.09 8.47 -2.60
CA THR A 167 14.45 8.18 -1.31
C THR A 167 13.06 8.82 -1.23
N THR A 168 12.92 10.07 -1.67
CA THR A 168 11.64 10.79 -1.72
C THR A 168 10.65 10.08 -2.63
N THR A 169 11.06 9.70 -3.84
CA THR A 169 10.22 8.96 -4.79
C THR A 169 9.78 7.60 -4.22
N LEU A 170 10.66 6.88 -3.50
CA LEU A 170 10.31 5.61 -2.85
C LEU A 170 9.27 5.79 -1.74
N ASN A 171 9.44 6.81 -0.90
CA ASN A 171 8.48 7.12 0.17
C ASN A 171 7.11 7.48 -0.41
N MET A 172 7.08 8.29 -1.45
CA MET A 172 5.85 8.63 -2.17
C MET A 172 5.16 7.39 -2.76
N ARG A 173 5.93 6.50 -3.38
CA ARG A 173 5.40 5.23 -3.89
C ARG A 173 4.76 4.37 -2.79
N ASN A 174 5.39 4.29 -1.62
CA ASN A 174 4.85 3.53 -0.50
C ASN A 174 3.56 4.17 0.03
N GLN A 175 3.52 5.51 0.16
CA GLN A 175 2.31 6.23 0.55
C GLN A 175 1.14 5.97 -0.42
N ILE A 176 1.38 5.99 -1.73
CA ILE A 176 0.35 5.69 -2.73
C ILE A 176 -0.15 4.25 -2.59
N ASN A 177 0.76 3.28 -2.41
CA ASN A 177 0.37 1.89 -2.21
C ASN A 177 -0.52 1.72 -0.98
N ASP A 178 -0.18 2.39 0.13
CA ASP A 178 -0.96 2.36 1.36
C ASP A 178 -2.35 2.99 1.17
N GLN A 179 -2.43 4.12 0.47
CA GLN A 179 -3.71 4.76 0.13
C GLN A 179 -4.59 3.86 -0.75
N VAL A 180 -4.02 3.20 -1.76
CA VAL A 180 -4.76 2.27 -2.64
C VAL A 180 -5.25 1.06 -1.85
N LEU A 181 -4.43 0.49 -0.97
CA LEU A 181 -4.81 -0.61 -0.09
C LEU A 181 -5.94 -0.20 0.86
N ALA A 182 -5.85 0.98 1.49
CA ALA A 182 -6.88 1.52 2.35
C ALA A 182 -8.21 1.77 1.60
N GLY A 183 -8.14 2.34 0.39
CA GLY A 183 -9.32 2.55 -0.46
C GLY A 183 -10.00 1.25 -0.85
N ARG A 184 -9.23 0.21 -1.22
CA ARG A 184 -9.77 -1.13 -1.52
C ARG A 184 -10.40 -1.77 -0.28
N ALA A 185 -9.77 -1.67 0.89
CA ALA A 185 -10.32 -2.17 2.13
C ALA A 185 -11.67 -1.50 2.47
N ALA A 186 -11.76 -0.18 2.30
CA ALA A 186 -13.00 0.57 2.53
C ALA A 186 -14.14 0.13 1.58
N LEU A 187 -13.85 -0.07 0.29
CA LEU A 187 -14.83 -0.58 -0.67
C LEU A 187 -15.33 -1.98 -0.29
N VAL A 188 -14.42 -2.88 0.12
CA VAL A 188 -14.79 -4.22 0.59
C VAL A 188 -15.67 -4.15 1.84
N SER A 189 -15.33 -3.30 2.81
CA SER A 189 -16.16 -3.09 4.01
C SER A 189 -17.55 -2.54 3.67
N GLN A 190 -17.64 -1.59 2.75
CA GLN A 190 -18.92 -1.02 2.31
C GLN A 190 -19.79 -2.07 1.60
N GLN A 191 -19.19 -2.90 0.74
CA GLN A 191 -19.90 -3.98 0.06
C GLN A 191 -20.39 -5.07 1.03
N ALA A 192 -19.58 -5.40 2.04
CA ALA A 192 -19.97 -6.32 3.11
C ALA A 192 -21.17 -5.77 3.92
N GLN A 193 -21.14 -4.49 4.28
CA GLN A 193 -22.26 -3.81 4.96
C GLN A 193 -23.53 -3.78 4.10
N ALA A 194 -23.42 -3.46 2.81
CA ALA A 194 -24.56 -3.45 1.89
C ALA A 194 -25.20 -4.84 1.73
N THR A 195 -24.38 -5.89 1.70
CA THR A 195 -24.86 -7.28 1.62
C THR A 195 -25.57 -7.70 2.90
N GLN A 196 -25.05 -7.31 4.07
CA GLN A 196 -25.71 -7.54 5.36
C GLN A 196 -27.03 -6.76 5.47
N ALA A 197 -27.05 -5.48 5.07
CA ALA A 197 -28.27 -4.67 5.08
C ALA A 197 -29.34 -5.23 4.12
N GLY A 198 -28.95 -5.69 2.93
CA GLY A 198 -29.84 -6.36 1.99
C GLY A 198 -30.41 -7.66 2.53
N ALA A 199 -29.59 -8.47 3.24
CA ALA A 199 -30.04 -9.68 3.90
C ALA A 199 -31.04 -9.37 5.04
N SER A 200 -30.76 -8.37 5.87
CA SER A 200 -31.68 -7.93 6.94
C SER A 200 -32.99 -7.38 6.39
N ALA A 201 -32.97 -6.59 5.31
CA ALA A 201 -34.17 -6.08 4.65
C ALA A 201 -35.01 -7.20 4.03
N ALA A 202 -34.38 -8.22 3.43
CA ALA A 202 -35.08 -9.39 2.90
C ALA A 202 -35.74 -10.25 4.00
N ILE A 203 -35.11 -10.35 5.17
CA ILE A 203 -35.69 -11.02 6.34
C ILE A 203 -36.90 -10.22 6.87
N LEU A 204 -36.76 -8.90 7.01
CA LEU A 204 -37.85 -8.04 7.50
C LEU A 204 -39.05 -8.00 6.53
N ALA A 205 -38.81 -7.97 5.22
CA ALA A 205 -39.88 -7.96 4.22
C ALA A 205 -40.68 -9.28 4.16
N ARG A 206 -40.11 -10.39 4.65
CA ARG A 206 -40.78 -11.70 4.76
C ARG A 206 -41.60 -11.85 6.05
N GLN A 207 -41.47 -10.95 7.02
CA GLN A 207 -42.12 -11.02 8.31
C GLN A 207 -43.22 -9.96 8.37
N GLY A 208 -44.47 -10.37 8.16
CA GLY A 208 -45.63 -9.54 8.52
C GLY A 208 -45.63 -9.17 10.02
N PRO A 209 -46.54 -8.30 10.48
CA PRO A 209 -46.52 -7.76 11.84
C PRO A 209 -46.48 -8.86 12.91
N LEU A 210 -45.55 -8.71 13.87
CA LEU A 210 -45.43 -9.58 15.05
C LEU A 210 -46.77 -9.66 15.79
N GLY A 211 -47.25 -10.88 16.04
CA GLY A 211 -48.47 -11.14 16.83
C GLY A 211 -49.79 -11.02 16.08
N ALA A 212 -49.80 -10.86 14.76
CA ALA A 212 -51.05 -10.92 13.99
C ALA A 212 -51.73 -12.30 14.16
N PRO A 213 -53.04 -12.36 14.45
CA PRO A 213 -53.76 -13.62 14.51
C PRO A 213 -53.70 -14.29 13.14
N VAL A 214 -53.25 -15.53 13.14
CA VAL A 214 -53.16 -16.31 11.91
C VAL A 214 -54.54 -16.88 11.59
N GLN A 215 -54.90 -16.96 10.30
CA GLN A 215 -56.14 -17.62 9.89
C GLN A 215 -56.06 -19.11 10.25
N THR A 216 -56.76 -19.53 11.30
CA THR A 216 -56.85 -20.93 11.72
C THR A 216 -58.15 -21.54 11.24
N GLU A 217 -58.07 -22.63 10.50
CA GLU A 217 -59.23 -23.45 10.17
C GLU A 217 -59.79 -24.11 11.45
N PRO A 218 -61.13 -24.18 11.60
CA PRO A 218 -61.75 -24.83 12.75
C PRO A 218 -61.32 -26.31 12.82
N PRO A 219 -61.26 -26.92 14.02
CA PRO A 219 -60.89 -28.32 14.18
C PRO A 219 -61.71 -29.26 13.29
N GLY A 220 -61.04 -30.20 12.64
CA GLY A 220 -61.69 -31.26 11.86
C GLY A 220 -61.86 -32.55 12.68
N ALA A 221 -62.16 -33.66 12.00
CA ALA A 221 -62.15 -34.97 12.64
C ALA A 221 -60.75 -35.28 13.18
N ASN A 222 -60.63 -35.48 14.50
CA ASN A 222 -59.34 -35.70 15.15
C ASN A 222 -58.94 -37.17 15.06
N HIS A 223 -57.86 -37.44 14.33
CA HIS A 223 -57.31 -38.78 14.10
C HIS A 223 -56.09 -39.12 14.99
N PHE A 224 -55.72 -38.24 15.92
CA PHE A 224 -54.61 -38.50 16.84
C PHE A 224 -55.07 -39.28 18.09
N ALA A 225 -54.12 -39.88 18.81
CA ALA A 225 -54.44 -40.66 20.01
C ALA A 225 -54.81 -39.74 21.18
N TYR A 226 -55.95 -40.01 21.83
CA TYR A 226 -56.39 -39.29 23.02
C TYR A 226 -55.33 -39.27 24.13
N GLY A 227 -55.21 -38.14 24.83
CA GLY A 227 -54.29 -37.98 25.96
C GLY A 227 -52.90 -37.47 25.60
N TYR A 228 -52.61 -37.20 24.32
CA TYR A 228 -51.31 -36.71 23.83
C TYR A 228 -51.38 -35.25 23.31
N CYS A 229 -50.22 -34.60 23.22
CA CYS A 229 -50.07 -33.22 22.76
C CYS A 229 -50.63 -32.98 21.35
N THR A 230 -50.40 -33.91 20.42
CA THR A 230 -50.92 -33.89 19.05
C THR A 230 -52.45 -33.90 19.01
N TRP A 231 -53.08 -34.74 19.82
CA TRP A 231 -54.55 -34.79 19.92
C TRP A 231 -55.13 -33.50 20.49
N TYR A 232 -54.51 -32.91 21.50
CA TYR A 232 -54.95 -31.63 22.04
C TYR A 232 -54.89 -30.53 20.99
N VAL A 233 -53.75 -30.36 20.30
CA VAL A 233 -53.59 -29.31 19.28
C VAL A 233 -54.54 -29.53 18.09
N ALA A 234 -54.77 -30.78 17.67
CA ALA A 234 -55.73 -31.11 16.61
C ALA A 234 -57.20 -30.83 16.98
N ASN A 235 -57.53 -30.73 18.27
CA ASN A 235 -58.84 -30.23 18.73
C ASN A 235 -58.91 -28.70 18.81
N ARG A 236 -57.78 -27.99 18.67
CA ARG A 236 -57.73 -26.52 18.68
C ARG A 236 -57.76 -25.95 17.26
N ARG A 237 -57.24 -26.68 16.28
CA ARG A 237 -57.26 -26.31 14.85
C ARG A 237 -57.16 -27.53 13.95
N TYR A 238 -57.58 -27.38 12.68
CA TYR A 238 -57.45 -28.44 11.69
C TYR A 238 -55.97 -28.81 11.44
N ILE A 239 -55.70 -30.12 11.40
CA ILE A 239 -54.39 -30.72 11.14
C ILE A 239 -54.59 -31.86 10.13
N PRO A 240 -54.31 -31.67 8.82
CA PRO A 240 -54.57 -32.67 7.78
C PRO A 240 -53.49 -33.75 7.62
N TRP A 241 -52.39 -33.67 8.36
CA TRP A 241 -51.29 -34.64 8.30
C TRP A 241 -51.30 -35.59 9.50
N MET A 242 -50.45 -36.61 9.41
CA MET A 242 -50.23 -37.63 10.44
C MET A 242 -48.83 -37.47 11.06
N GLY A 243 -48.53 -38.30 12.04
CA GLY A 243 -47.20 -38.42 12.62
C GLY A 243 -47.06 -37.89 14.04
N ASN A 244 -45.87 -38.10 14.59
CA ASN A 244 -45.45 -37.60 15.89
C ASN A 244 -45.23 -36.09 15.84
N ALA A 245 -45.18 -35.46 17.01
CA ALA A 245 -45.06 -34.01 17.16
C ALA A 245 -43.89 -33.41 16.37
N ILE A 246 -42.72 -34.06 16.36
CA ILE A 246 -41.55 -33.54 15.61
C ILE A 246 -41.73 -33.57 14.09
N GLU A 247 -42.55 -34.50 13.58
CA GLU A 247 -42.80 -34.69 12.15
C GLU A 247 -43.79 -33.65 11.61
N TRP A 248 -44.53 -32.97 12.48
CA TRP A 248 -45.47 -31.92 12.06
C TRP A 248 -44.76 -30.76 11.39
N TRP A 249 -43.52 -30.47 11.77
CA TRP A 249 -42.72 -29.41 11.16
C TRP A 249 -42.55 -29.64 9.65
N PRO A 250 -41.86 -30.69 9.17
CA PRO A 250 -41.74 -30.93 7.73
C PRO A 250 -43.06 -31.34 7.03
N ASN A 251 -44.06 -31.83 7.76
CA ASN A 251 -45.34 -32.23 7.18
C ASN A 251 -46.27 -31.04 6.90
N ALA A 252 -46.01 -29.85 7.43
CA ALA A 252 -46.89 -28.70 7.25
C ALA A 252 -46.80 -28.10 5.84
N GLN A 253 -45.58 -27.89 5.32
CA GLN A 253 -45.34 -27.25 4.02
C GLN A 253 -46.04 -27.95 2.83
N PRO A 254 -46.02 -29.30 2.69
CA PRO A 254 -46.71 -29.98 1.59
C PRO A 254 -48.23 -29.79 1.58
N TYR A 255 -48.83 -29.44 2.73
CA TYR A 255 -50.27 -29.16 2.86
C TYR A 255 -50.59 -27.66 2.72
N GLY A 256 -49.61 -26.83 2.35
CA GLY A 256 -49.77 -25.40 2.11
C GLY A 256 -49.77 -24.53 3.37
N TYR A 257 -49.34 -25.07 4.52
CA TYR A 257 -49.20 -24.29 5.74
C TYR A 257 -47.84 -23.61 5.76
N ALA A 258 -47.81 -22.34 6.16
CA ALA A 258 -46.56 -21.62 6.30
C ALA A 258 -45.84 -22.01 7.60
N GLU A 259 -44.51 -22.01 7.57
CA GLU A 259 -43.63 -22.29 8.70
C GLU A 259 -42.77 -21.05 9.01
N GLY A 260 -42.43 -20.81 10.27
CA GLY A 260 -41.48 -19.77 10.63
C GLY A 260 -41.02 -19.77 12.09
N ALA A 261 -40.20 -18.79 12.46
CA ALA A 261 -39.53 -18.76 13.76
C ALA A 261 -40.21 -17.88 14.82
N LEU A 262 -41.30 -17.20 14.46
CA LEU A 262 -41.94 -16.20 15.33
C LEU A 262 -43.25 -16.74 15.91
N PRO A 263 -43.51 -16.54 17.21
CA PRO A 263 -44.79 -16.92 17.78
C PRO A 263 -45.90 -16.05 17.18
N ALA A 264 -47.04 -16.68 16.87
CA ALA A 264 -48.24 -15.99 16.42
C ALA A 264 -49.47 -16.67 17.03
N VAL A 265 -50.48 -15.88 17.41
CA VAL A 265 -51.71 -16.42 18.00
C VAL A 265 -52.37 -17.38 17.02
N GLY A 266 -52.66 -18.60 17.48
CA GLY A 266 -53.23 -19.68 16.67
C GLY A 266 -52.22 -20.57 15.95
N ALA A 267 -50.93 -20.24 16.01
CA ALA A 267 -49.87 -21.10 15.48
C ALA A 267 -49.68 -22.37 16.34
N VAL A 268 -49.14 -23.42 15.72
CA VAL A 268 -48.65 -24.60 16.45
C VAL A 268 -47.17 -24.41 16.71
N MET A 269 -46.76 -24.37 17.97
CA MET A 269 -45.35 -24.43 18.36
C MET A 269 -44.88 -25.87 18.27
N VAL A 270 -43.73 -26.12 17.61
CA VAL A 270 -43.07 -27.43 17.55
C VAL A 270 -41.73 -27.35 18.25
N THR A 271 -41.46 -28.29 19.17
CA THR A 271 -40.21 -28.32 19.96
C THR A 271 -39.57 -29.72 19.96
N ARG A 272 -38.29 -29.76 20.34
CA ARG A 272 -37.50 -30.98 20.56
C ARG A 272 -37.34 -31.30 22.06
N GLU A 273 -38.39 -31.06 22.84
CA GLU A 273 -38.38 -31.35 24.29
C GLU A 273 -38.43 -32.85 24.59
N SER A 274 -38.82 -33.68 23.61
CA SER A 274 -38.79 -35.14 23.70
C SER A 274 -38.23 -35.77 22.40
N PRO A 275 -37.80 -37.04 22.42
CA PRO A 275 -37.35 -37.75 21.20
C PRO A 275 -38.40 -37.82 20.08
N ILE A 276 -39.69 -37.82 20.43
CA ILE A 276 -40.82 -37.81 19.47
C ILE A 276 -41.32 -36.39 19.17
N GLY A 277 -40.64 -35.37 19.73
CA GLY A 277 -41.03 -33.96 19.70
C GLY A 277 -42.14 -33.62 20.68
N HIS A 278 -42.51 -32.34 20.68
CA HIS A 278 -43.67 -31.85 21.41
C HIS A 278 -44.34 -30.72 20.63
N VAL A 279 -45.67 -30.63 20.72
CA VAL A 279 -46.46 -29.58 20.06
C VAL A 279 -47.41 -28.90 21.04
N ALA A 280 -47.55 -27.59 20.88
CA ALA A 280 -48.44 -26.77 21.70
C ALA A 280 -49.17 -25.73 20.85
N TYR A 281 -50.35 -25.29 21.29
CA TYR A 281 -51.13 -24.26 20.61
C TYR A 281 -50.79 -22.88 21.20
N VAL A 282 -50.44 -21.90 20.37
CA VAL A 282 -50.10 -20.55 20.82
C VAL A 282 -51.37 -19.76 21.13
N GLU A 283 -51.55 -19.42 22.40
CA GLU A 283 -52.71 -18.71 22.94
C GLU A 283 -52.54 -17.19 22.88
N SER A 284 -51.34 -16.69 23.20
CA SER A 284 -51.03 -15.27 23.20
C SER A 284 -49.56 -15.01 22.91
N VAL A 285 -49.25 -13.85 22.35
CA VAL A 285 -47.89 -13.34 22.17
C VAL A 285 -47.78 -12.02 22.91
N ASN A 286 -46.80 -11.90 23.78
CA ASN A 286 -46.57 -10.73 24.62
C ASN A 286 -45.64 -9.74 23.90
N GLY A 287 -45.71 -8.46 24.29
CA GLY A 287 -44.91 -7.39 23.67
C GLY A 287 -43.40 -7.51 23.89
N ASP A 288 -42.96 -8.32 24.87
CA ASP A 288 -41.56 -8.64 25.14
C ASP A 288 -41.03 -9.82 24.31
N GLY A 289 -41.86 -10.39 23.43
CA GLY A 289 -41.52 -11.54 22.59
C GLY A 289 -41.71 -12.90 23.27
N SER A 290 -42.14 -12.95 24.53
CA SER A 290 -42.60 -14.19 25.16
C SER A 290 -43.99 -14.59 24.63
N TRP A 291 -44.35 -15.87 24.74
CA TRP A 291 -45.66 -16.35 24.28
C TRP A 291 -46.24 -17.37 25.25
N THR A 292 -47.57 -17.40 25.35
CA THR A 292 -48.28 -18.38 26.16
C THR A 292 -48.82 -19.47 25.26
N VAL A 293 -48.60 -20.72 25.66
CA VAL A 293 -49.12 -21.89 24.96
C VAL A 293 -50.08 -22.68 25.83
N SER A 294 -51.04 -23.38 25.19
CA SER A 294 -51.84 -24.44 25.80
C SER A 294 -51.47 -25.77 25.17
N GLU A 295 -51.31 -26.81 25.99
CA GLU A 295 -50.85 -28.13 25.57
C GLU A 295 -51.38 -29.22 26.48
N MET A 296 -51.19 -30.48 26.07
CA MET A 296 -51.54 -31.67 26.85
C MET A 296 -50.34 -32.59 26.90
N ASN A 297 -50.23 -33.38 27.97
CA ASN A 297 -49.17 -34.38 28.14
C ASN A 297 -47.77 -33.78 28.31
N TYR A 298 -47.68 -32.52 28.74
CA TYR A 298 -46.43 -31.92 29.18
C TYR A 298 -46.24 -32.10 30.70
N SER A 299 -47.25 -31.74 31.50
CA SER A 299 -47.20 -31.90 32.97
C SER A 299 -47.60 -33.31 33.47
N GLY A 300 -48.09 -34.18 32.60
CA GLY A 300 -48.52 -35.55 32.91
C GLY A 300 -49.52 -36.10 31.89
N TRP A 301 -49.67 -37.43 31.83
CA TRP A 301 -50.58 -38.08 30.86
C TRP A 301 -52.01 -37.59 30.99
N ASN A 302 -52.60 -37.16 29.86
CA ASN A 302 -53.93 -36.58 29.76
C ASN A 302 -54.17 -35.32 30.64
N VAL A 303 -53.10 -34.65 31.07
CA VAL A 303 -53.17 -33.36 31.77
C VAL A 303 -53.02 -32.23 30.76
N VAL A 304 -53.98 -31.31 30.75
CA VAL A 304 -53.88 -30.05 30.00
C VAL A 304 -53.18 -29.03 30.89
N ASP A 305 -52.18 -28.34 30.33
CA ASP A 305 -51.49 -27.26 31.00
C ASP A 305 -51.28 -26.05 30.09
N ARG A 306 -50.84 -24.95 30.71
CA ARG A 306 -50.56 -23.68 30.06
C ARG A 306 -49.28 -23.13 30.64
N ARG A 307 -48.34 -22.74 29.79
CA ARG A 307 -47.08 -22.10 30.22
C ARG A 307 -46.71 -20.94 29.32
N THR A 308 -45.97 -20.01 29.90
CA THR A 308 -45.34 -18.90 29.18
C THR A 308 -43.90 -19.26 28.87
N ILE A 309 -43.52 -19.08 27.61
CA ILE A 309 -42.22 -19.43 27.08
C ILE A 309 -41.52 -18.14 26.66
N HIS A 310 -40.27 -18.01 27.06
CA HIS A 310 -39.40 -16.91 26.64
C HIS A 310 -38.52 -17.36 25.46
N PRO A 311 -38.14 -16.45 24.55
CA PRO A 311 -37.19 -16.77 23.48
C PRO A 311 -35.93 -17.45 24.01
N GLY A 312 -35.60 -18.62 23.44
CA GLY A 312 -34.45 -19.44 23.87
C GLY A 312 -34.71 -20.33 25.10
N GLY A 313 -35.90 -20.29 25.72
CA GLY A 313 -36.23 -21.09 26.91
C GLY A 313 -36.61 -22.55 26.62
N VAL A 314 -36.86 -22.90 25.36
CA VAL A 314 -37.16 -24.27 24.91
C VAL A 314 -36.36 -24.59 23.64
N PRO A 315 -36.07 -25.88 23.37
CA PRO A 315 -35.46 -26.32 22.11
C PRO A 315 -36.48 -26.21 20.96
N LEU A 316 -36.77 -24.97 20.56
CA LEU A 316 -37.75 -24.62 19.54
C LEU A 316 -37.29 -25.09 18.16
N VAL A 317 -38.19 -25.74 17.43
CA VAL A 317 -38.03 -26.01 15.99
C VAL A 317 -38.62 -24.85 15.20
N GLY A 318 -39.83 -24.43 15.56
CA GLY A 318 -40.49 -23.24 15.03
C GLY A 318 -42.00 -23.28 15.22
N PHE A 319 -42.72 -22.44 14.47
CA PHE A 319 -44.17 -22.30 14.48
C PHE A 319 -44.80 -22.63 13.12
N ILE A 320 -45.84 -23.45 13.13
CA ILE A 320 -46.68 -23.76 11.97
C ILE A 320 -47.87 -22.80 12.00
N TYR A 321 -47.94 -21.94 11.00
CA TYR A 321 -49.00 -20.96 10.82
C TYR A 321 -50.20 -21.59 10.11
N GLY A 322 -51.10 -20.78 9.54
CA GLY A 322 -52.24 -21.20 8.73
C GLY A 322 -51.83 -21.38 7.28
N LYS A 323 -52.81 -21.67 6.43
CA LYS A 323 -52.58 -21.66 4.98
C LYS A 323 -52.25 -20.24 4.52
N ALA A 324 -51.26 -20.14 3.64
CA ALA A 324 -50.91 -18.91 2.94
C ALA A 324 -51.97 -18.56 1.89
#